data_AF-A0A109UW73-F1
#
_entry.id   AF-A0A109UW73-F1
#
_cell.length_a   1.000
_cell.length_b   1.000
_cell.length_c   1.000
_cell.angle_alpha   90.00
_cell.angle_beta   90.00
_cell.angle_gamma   90.00
#
_symmetry.space_group_name_H-M   'P 1'
#
loop_
_entity.id
_entity.type
_entity.pdbx_description
1 polymer ?
#
loop_
_entity_poly.entity_id
_entity_poly.type
_entity_poly.pdbx_seq_one_letter_code
_entity_poly.pdbx_strand_id
1 'polypeptide(L)'
;MSDEYDEYMVSEAEMEYAELDEDSDEEMGAYEEEDEVVLDDADSKAPNGDQGGCYIERMYFEAKAFKENNMFAEAIQNFETLANSGDVNWTFKALKQLVKSWYLMKTYTVQEKAGKELELSFNRLVRHAIGQQAELGLKYVKKSLISITRRIVPSNSEDFLFDEVANIDIETVKLHLRLLETLQELPAEYNELGALVQELYLENTAWSERLTTGQISSGMHNVFEHAYPKTPGILLLHLQCYITQFLTKGMVPMEQFGRVIFEMQAMVEHSLSLSQQPQAMIIVNFAMCIEDMHAERYESLRQHFWECFQNLEEMGTKKERFSELTLCGLILVDMTLLRSSVAENNDVNPFELEQIRIMGESATVAQLRRLYNDFKNLDFPRLACSLSCLDRFKICLGPLILRLCQLARTRKLWEEIAPLYTCICFNEIQKRLAIGNEQVTHDQLVSLLLQQAMSNKKNIYFKLDLTREYVYFGEEHKVPLTCTPRALVTQAASSQRNECSASNRRNSAQFKALLSNAAAFRSDQSDKPIGRIGQKNEQDTELMEWADDIGIYDVQTNTDHEKFTCLEFMDQLSENRKNIQESDASPQQQPYTEYQGLLAFVQEII
;
A
#
# COMPACT_ATOMS: atom_id res chain seq x y z
N MET A 1 -1.08 -18.28 -64.18
CA MET A 1 -0.44 -19.61 -64.28
C MET A 1 1.00 -19.39 -63.88
N SER A 2 1.44 -20.10 -62.84
CA SER A 2 2.70 -19.89 -62.08
C SER A 2 2.67 -18.53 -61.35
N ASP A 3 2.99 -18.37 -60.07
CA ASP A 3 3.73 -19.12 -59.07
C ASP A 3 3.22 -18.65 -57.69
N GLU A 4 3.11 -19.55 -56.70
CA GLU A 4 3.13 -19.28 -55.24
C GLU A 4 2.56 -20.52 -54.52
N TYR A 5 3.40 -21.54 -54.36
CA TYR A 5 3.10 -22.73 -53.55
C TYR A 5 4.37 -23.27 -52.86
N ASP A 6 5.26 -22.37 -52.42
CA ASP A 6 6.56 -22.71 -51.85
C ASP A 6 6.88 -22.04 -50.49
N GLU A 7 5.90 -21.49 -49.77
CA GLU A 7 6.18 -20.79 -48.49
C GLU A 7 5.58 -21.47 -47.24
N TYR A 8 5.24 -22.77 -47.30
CA TYR A 8 4.72 -23.50 -46.15
C TYR A 8 5.25 -24.93 -46.04
N MET A 9 6.58 -25.08 -46.02
CA MET A 9 7.24 -26.33 -45.64
C MET A 9 8.55 -26.02 -44.89
N VAL A 10 8.45 -25.54 -43.64
CA VAL A 10 9.54 -25.74 -42.68
C VAL A 10 9.26 -27.07 -41.99
N SER A 11 10.15 -28.02 -42.23
CA SER A 11 10.10 -29.39 -41.72
C SER A 11 10.14 -29.40 -40.18
N GLU A 12 9.11 -29.98 -39.57
CA GLU A 12 9.12 -30.52 -38.22
C GLU A 12 10.08 -31.71 -38.14
N ALA A 13 11.38 -31.43 -38.08
CA ALA A 13 12.39 -32.41 -37.71
C ALA A 13 13.62 -31.67 -37.16
N GLU A 14 13.96 -31.96 -35.91
CA GLU A 14 15.20 -31.58 -35.22
C GLU A 14 15.34 -30.11 -34.80
N MET A 15 14.60 -29.73 -33.76
CA MET A 15 15.13 -28.81 -32.75
C MET A 15 14.56 -29.18 -31.38
N GLU A 16 15.00 -30.34 -30.90
CA GLU A 16 14.96 -30.74 -29.50
C GLU A 16 15.96 -29.82 -28.77
N TYR A 17 15.52 -28.62 -28.41
CA TYR A 17 16.23 -27.84 -27.40
C TYR A 17 15.97 -28.54 -26.08
N ALA A 18 16.97 -29.30 -25.65
CA ALA A 18 17.14 -29.66 -24.26
C ALA A 18 17.11 -28.35 -23.45
N GLU A 19 16.00 -28.14 -22.74
CA GLU A 19 15.97 -27.32 -21.53
C GLU A 19 17.02 -27.91 -20.59
N LEU A 20 18.22 -27.32 -20.61
CA LEU A 20 19.18 -27.47 -19.54
C LEU A 20 18.64 -26.60 -18.41
N ASP A 21 17.92 -27.25 -17.50
CA ASP A 21 17.74 -26.79 -16.14
C ASP A 21 19.13 -26.48 -15.56
N GLU A 22 19.52 -25.19 -15.57
CA GLU A 22 20.62 -24.67 -14.75
C GLU A 22 20.15 -24.62 -13.29
N ASP A 23 19.85 -25.79 -12.75
CA ASP A 23 19.74 -25.98 -11.31
C ASP A 23 21.16 -26.01 -10.72
N SER A 24 21.42 -25.03 -9.86
CA SER A 24 22.13 -25.24 -8.60
C SER A 24 23.59 -25.70 -8.68
N ASP A 25 24.51 -24.77 -8.99
CA ASP A 25 25.95 -24.93 -8.68
C ASP A 25 26.61 -23.67 -8.06
N GLU A 26 25.83 -22.74 -7.46
CA GLU A 26 26.40 -21.60 -6.72
C GLU A 26 26.85 -21.94 -5.27
N GLU A 27 26.64 -23.17 -4.79
CA GLU A 27 26.99 -23.57 -3.41
C GLU A 27 28.28 -24.40 -3.27
N MET A 28 29.17 -24.38 -4.28
CA MET A 28 30.47 -25.05 -4.19
C MET A 28 31.62 -24.14 -4.59
N GLY A 29 32.08 -23.35 -3.62
CA GLY A 29 33.42 -22.76 -3.64
C GLY A 29 33.59 -21.61 -4.62
N ALA A 30 33.22 -20.41 -4.19
CA ALA A 30 33.85 -19.20 -4.70
C ALA A 30 35.36 -19.30 -4.43
N TYR A 31 36.08 -19.82 -5.43
CA TYR A 31 37.50 -19.61 -5.62
C TYR A 31 37.69 -18.10 -5.75
N GLU A 32 37.81 -17.40 -4.61
CA GLU A 32 38.70 -16.23 -4.54
C GLU A 32 40.10 -16.78 -4.81
N GLU A 33 40.41 -17.09 -6.07
CA GLU A 33 41.77 -17.02 -6.58
C GLU A 33 42.20 -15.59 -6.27
N GLU A 34 43.07 -15.46 -5.26
CA GLU A 34 43.99 -14.35 -5.21
C GLU A 34 44.75 -14.46 -6.54
N ASP A 35 44.24 -13.84 -7.62
CA ASP A 35 45.02 -13.54 -8.81
C ASP A 35 46.25 -12.81 -8.28
N GLU A 36 47.34 -13.57 -8.18
CA GLU A 36 48.65 -13.07 -7.86
C GLU A 36 48.92 -11.99 -8.89
N VAL A 37 48.85 -10.73 -8.46
CA VAL A 37 49.56 -9.67 -9.13
C VAL A 37 51.03 -10.03 -8.98
N VAL A 38 51.53 -10.82 -9.94
CA VAL A 38 52.95 -11.00 -10.18
C VAL A 38 53.48 -9.60 -10.43
N LEU A 39 54.11 -9.03 -9.42
CA LEU A 39 54.93 -7.84 -9.57
C LEU A 39 56.13 -8.26 -10.42
N ASP A 40 56.02 -8.06 -11.73
CA ASP A 40 57.17 -8.02 -12.63
C ASP A 40 58.09 -6.89 -12.16
N ASP A 41 59.16 -7.24 -11.44
CA ASP A 41 60.42 -6.51 -11.56
C ASP A 41 61.63 -7.30 -11.03
N ALA A 42 62.66 -7.31 -11.88
CA ALA A 42 64.08 -7.50 -11.61
C ALA A 42 64.62 -8.92 -11.33
N ASP A 43 64.92 -9.60 -12.43
CA ASP A 43 66.21 -10.21 -12.76
C ASP A 43 67.28 -10.26 -11.62
N SER A 44 67.41 -11.47 -11.08
CA SER A 44 68.63 -12.16 -10.66
C SER A 44 69.68 -11.43 -9.78
N LYS A 45 69.73 -11.84 -8.50
CA LYS A 45 70.93 -12.37 -7.82
C LYS A 45 70.60 -13.03 -6.48
N ALA A 46 70.55 -14.35 -6.47
CA ALA A 46 70.79 -15.18 -5.29
C ALA A 46 72.30 -15.58 -5.26
N PRO A 47 72.87 -16.15 -4.18
CA PRO A 47 72.21 -16.61 -2.95
C PRO A 47 72.94 -16.22 -1.64
N ASN A 48 72.19 -16.09 -0.55
CA ASN A 48 72.55 -16.64 0.78
C ASN A 48 71.47 -16.23 1.82
N GLY A 49 70.68 -17.21 2.29
CA GLY A 49 70.05 -17.12 3.62
C GLY A 49 68.52 -17.10 3.75
N ASP A 50 67.73 -17.63 2.81
CA ASP A 50 66.26 -17.66 2.97
C ASP A 50 65.68 -19.08 3.09
N GLN A 51 65.89 -19.71 4.26
CA GLN A 51 65.15 -20.92 4.65
C GLN A 51 63.85 -20.58 5.42
N GLY A 52 63.65 -19.31 5.79
CA GLY A 52 62.52 -18.85 6.60
C GLY A 52 61.22 -18.70 5.79
N GLY A 53 61.30 -18.14 4.58
CA GLY A 53 60.12 -17.94 3.73
C GLY A 53 59.39 -19.24 3.37
N CYS A 54 60.15 -20.29 3.03
CA CYS A 54 59.60 -21.60 2.66
C CYS A 54 58.85 -22.31 3.82
N TYR A 55 59.25 -22.07 5.07
CA TYR A 55 58.60 -22.69 6.24
C TYR A 55 57.26 -22.02 6.57
N ILE A 56 57.21 -20.68 6.54
CA ILE A 56 55.99 -19.90 6.83
C ILE A 56 54.92 -20.17 5.78
N GLU A 57 55.31 -20.19 4.50
CA GLU A 57 54.43 -20.53 3.39
C GLU A 57 53.85 -21.95 3.51
N ARG A 58 54.70 -22.95 3.78
CA ARG A 58 54.27 -24.33 3.97
C ARG A 58 53.26 -24.46 5.12
N MET A 59 53.53 -23.81 6.26
CA MET A 59 52.63 -23.79 7.40
C MET A 59 51.27 -23.16 7.05
N TYR A 60 51.25 -22.10 6.23
CA TYR A 60 50.02 -21.44 5.81
C TYR A 60 49.15 -22.37 4.95
N PHE A 61 49.75 -23.06 3.98
CA PHE A 61 49.01 -24.01 3.15
C PHE A 61 48.55 -25.24 3.92
N GLU A 62 49.34 -25.73 4.87
CA GLU A 62 48.94 -26.80 5.79
C GLU A 62 47.74 -26.39 6.65
N ALA A 63 47.75 -25.17 7.21
CA ALA A 63 46.62 -24.62 7.95
C ALA A 63 45.36 -24.47 7.08
N LYS A 64 45.53 -24.06 5.82
CA LYS A 64 44.44 -23.96 4.84
C LYS A 64 43.84 -25.35 4.55
N ALA A 65 44.68 -26.37 4.38
CA ALA A 65 44.23 -27.75 4.20
C ALA A 65 43.46 -28.27 5.43
N PHE A 66 43.89 -27.96 6.66
CA PHE A 66 43.10 -28.31 7.85
C PHE A 66 41.73 -27.64 7.86
N LYS A 67 41.65 -26.35 7.50
CA LYS A 67 40.39 -25.61 7.39
C LYS A 67 39.45 -26.23 6.34
N GLU A 68 39.97 -26.60 5.17
CA GLU A 68 39.20 -27.26 4.09
C GLU A 68 38.69 -28.64 4.51
N ASN A 69 39.41 -29.35 5.39
CA ASN A 69 38.98 -30.61 5.98
C ASN A 69 38.10 -30.45 7.24
N ASN A 70 37.58 -29.25 7.52
CA ASN A 70 36.79 -28.91 8.72
C ASN A 70 37.52 -29.15 10.07
N MET A 71 38.84 -29.27 10.06
CA MET A 71 39.69 -29.37 11.24
C MET A 71 40.03 -27.97 11.76
N PHE A 72 39.00 -27.25 12.23
CA PHE A 72 39.11 -25.82 12.56
C PHE A 72 40.06 -25.55 13.73
N ALA A 73 40.15 -26.43 14.73
CA ALA A 73 41.01 -26.22 15.89
C ALA A 73 42.49 -26.21 15.51
N GLU A 74 42.91 -27.18 14.69
CA GLU A 74 44.26 -27.31 14.15
C GLU A 74 44.59 -26.16 13.18
N ALA A 75 43.64 -25.79 12.32
CA ALA A 75 43.79 -24.65 11.43
C ALA A 75 44.01 -23.35 12.22
N ILE A 76 43.20 -23.09 13.25
CA ILE A 76 43.29 -21.91 14.11
C ILE A 76 44.65 -21.87 14.83
N GLN A 77 45.09 -22.99 15.40
CA GLN A 77 46.39 -23.06 16.08
C GLN A 77 47.56 -22.70 15.15
N ASN A 78 47.53 -23.22 13.92
CA ASN A 78 48.57 -22.95 12.94
C ASN A 78 48.52 -21.50 12.43
N PHE A 79 47.33 -20.95 12.16
CA PHE A 79 47.20 -19.55 11.78
C PHE A 79 47.58 -18.60 12.92
N GLU A 80 47.32 -18.91 14.18
CA GLU A 80 47.80 -18.11 15.32
C GLU A 80 49.32 -18.10 15.39
N THR A 81 49.96 -19.24 15.14
CA THR A 81 51.43 -19.31 15.10
C THR A 81 51.98 -18.42 13.99
N LEU A 82 51.35 -18.43 12.81
CA LEU A 82 51.72 -17.58 11.67
C LEU A 82 51.45 -16.10 11.92
N ALA A 83 50.35 -15.76 12.59
CA ALA A 83 50.01 -14.38 12.94
C ALA A 83 51.03 -13.75 13.92
N ASN A 84 51.83 -14.58 14.60
CA ASN A 84 52.90 -14.15 15.51
C ASN A 84 54.31 -14.28 14.89
N SER A 85 54.42 -14.58 13.59
CA SER A 85 55.71 -14.75 12.89
C SER A 85 56.51 -13.46 12.73
N GLY A 86 55.85 -12.30 12.81
CA GLY A 86 56.47 -10.98 12.65
C GLY A 86 56.56 -10.48 11.21
N ASP A 87 56.28 -11.33 10.21
CA ASP A 87 56.17 -10.91 8.80
C ASP A 87 54.80 -10.24 8.56
N VAL A 88 54.82 -9.02 8.01
CA VAL A 88 53.62 -8.19 7.88
C VAL A 88 52.58 -8.81 6.93
N ASN A 89 53.03 -9.37 5.80
CA ASN A 89 52.17 -9.98 4.77
C ASN A 89 51.58 -11.30 5.26
N TRP A 90 52.40 -12.19 5.80
CA TRP A 90 51.95 -13.48 6.33
C TRP A 90 51.07 -13.31 7.56
N THR A 91 51.37 -12.34 8.43
CA THR A 91 50.51 -12.00 9.56
C THR A 91 49.13 -11.54 9.09
N PHE A 92 49.07 -10.66 8.09
CA PHE A 92 47.79 -10.22 7.53
C PHE A 92 47.01 -11.40 6.91
N LYS A 93 47.65 -12.22 6.07
CA LYS A 93 47.04 -13.42 5.48
C LYS A 93 46.52 -14.40 6.55
N ALA A 94 47.30 -14.67 7.59
CA ALA A 94 46.91 -15.55 8.69
C ALA A 94 45.72 -15.00 9.49
N LEU A 95 45.72 -13.70 9.81
CA LEU A 95 44.60 -13.05 10.52
C LEU A 95 43.29 -13.09 9.71
N LYS A 96 43.35 -12.91 8.37
CA LYS A 96 42.18 -13.10 7.49
C LYS A 96 41.61 -14.52 7.63
N GLN A 97 42.48 -15.53 7.62
CA GLN A 97 42.05 -16.93 7.72
C GLN A 97 41.57 -17.31 9.13
N LEU A 98 42.12 -16.70 10.18
CA LEU A 98 41.60 -16.86 11.56
C LEU A 98 40.15 -16.39 11.66
N VAL A 99 39.85 -15.19 11.16
CA VAL A 99 38.48 -14.65 11.14
C VAL A 99 37.56 -15.58 10.34
N LYS A 100 37.97 -16.01 9.14
CA LYS A 100 37.19 -16.95 8.32
C LYS A 100 36.96 -18.28 9.05
N SER A 101 37.96 -18.81 9.77
CA SER A 101 37.86 -20.09 10.48
C SER A 101 36.94 -20.00 11.71
N TRP A 102 37.04 -18.93 12.51
CA TRP A 102 36.14 -18.72 13.64
C TRP A 102 34.69 -18.50 13.21
N TYR A 103 34.47 -17.78 12.11
CA TYR A 103 33.14 -17.60 11.53
C TYR A 103 32.53 -18.95 11.12
N LEU A 104 33.24 -19.75 10.32
CA LEU A 104 32.77 -21.08 9.89
C LEU A 104 32.54 -22.00 11.10
N MET A 105 33.43 -21.98 12.08
CA MET A 105 33.29 -22.78 13.29
C MET A 105 32.02 -22.40 14.07
N LYS A 106 31.70 -21.10 14.19
CA LYS A 106 30.44 -20.65 14.81
C LYS A 106 29.24 -21.21 14.04
N THR A 107 29.25 -21.11 12.71
CA THR A 107 28.15 -21.57 11.84
C THR A 107 27.93 -23.07 11.93
N TYR A 108 28.99 -23.89 11.93
CA TYR A 108 28.86 -25.35 11.90
C TYR A 108 28.75 -26.02 13.28
N THR A 109 29.36 -25.47 14.32
CA THR A 109 29.50 -26.18 15.62
C THR A 109 28.71 -25.55 16.77
N VAL A 110 28.05 -24.41 16.54
CA VAL A 110 27.22 -23.67 17.52
C VAL A 110 27.96 -23.47 18.87
N GLN A 111 29.28 -23.30 18.82
CA GLN A 111 30.06 -23.07 20.04
C GLN A 111 29.96 -21.61 20.47
N GLU A 112 29.39 -21.37 21.66
CA GLU A 112 29.21 -20.04 22.23
C GLU A 112 30.52 -19.24 22.36
N LYS A 113 31.65 -19.93 22.56
CA LYS A 113 32.98 -19.32 22.63
C LYS A 113 33.45 -18.76 21.28
N ALA A 114 33.03 -19.34 20.16
CA ALA A 114 33.50 -18.96 18.83
C ALA A 114 33.15 -17.51 18.47
N GLY A 115 32.01 -16.99 18.96
CA GLY A 115 31.62 -15.59 18.73
C GLY A 115 32.58 -14.58 19.36
N LYS A 116 33.05 -14.83 20.59
CA LYS A 116 34.00 -13.96 21.29
C LYS A 116 35.39 -14.00 20.63
N GLU A 117 35.83 -15.19 20.23
CA GLU A 117 37.13 -15.35 19.55
C GLU A 117 37.12 -14.77 18.13
N LEU A 118 35.97 -14.84 17.43
CA LEU A 118 35.76 -14.14 16.16
C LEU A 118 35.92 -12.63 16.34
N GLU A 119 35.27 -12.05 17.33
CA GLU A 119 35.35 -10.60 17.63
C GLU A 119 36.79 -10.18 17.96
N LEU A 120 37.49 -10.95 18.79
CA LEU A 120 38.89 -10.69 19.15
C LEU A 120 39.83 -10.80 17.94
N SER A 121 39.65 -11.82 17.11
CA SER A 121 40.44 -12.05 15.89
C SER A 121 40.18 -10.95 14.85
N PHE A 122 38.93 -10.51 14.71
CA PHE A 122 38.55 -9.44 13.80
C PHE A 122 39.14 -8.10 14.25
N ASN A 123 39.07 -7.78 15.54
CA ASN A 123 39.76 -6.62 16.13
C ASN A 123 41.27 -6.62 15.85
N ARG A 124 41.93 -7.77 15.98
CA ARG A 124 43.37 -7.92 15.65
C ARG A 124 43.63 -7.69 14.17
N LEU A 125 42.80 -8.27 13.29
CA LEU A 125 42.89 -8.06 11.85
C LEU A 125 42.78 -6.58 11.49
N VAL A 126 41.75 -5.89 11.98
CA VAL A 126 41.50 -4.46 11.67
C VAL A 126 42.65 -3.58 12.14
N ARG A 127 43.14 -3.78 13.38
CA ARG A 127 44.28 -3.01 13.91
C ARG A 127 45.56 -3.23 13.12
N HIS A 128 45.87 -4.49 12.76
CA HIS A 128 47.05 -4.81 11.95
C HIS A 128 46.93 -4.22 10.55
N ALA A 129 45.75 -4.38 9.92
CA ALA A 129 45.44 -3.89 8.60
C ALA A 129 45.65 -2.37 8.48
N ILE A 130 45.06 -1.61 9.40
CA ILE A 130 45.17 -0.14 9.42
C ILE A 130 46.60 0.29 9.80
N GLY A 131 47.21 -0.37 10.79
CA GLY A 131 48.55 -0.04 11.26
C GLY A 131 49.65 -0.29 10.22
N GLN A 132 49.49 -1.31 9.37
CA GLN A 132 50.48 -1.73 8.38
C GLN A 132 50.07 -1.46 6.93
N GLN A 133 49.04 -0.64 6.70
CA GLN A 133 48.49 -0.36 5.37
C GLN A 133 49.51 0.22 4.38
N ALA A 134 50.55 0.90 4.87
CA ALA A 134 51.60 1.49 4.04
C ALA A 134 52.48 0.40 3.40
N GLU A 135 52.72 -0.70 4.11
CA GLU A 135 53.53 -1.83 3.65
C GLU A 135 52.67 -2.84 2.87
N LEU A 136 51.45 -3.11 3.33
CA LEU A 136 50.51 -4.04 2.69
C LEU A 136 49.88 -3.49 1.40
N GLY A 137 49.89 -2.17 1.22
CA GLY A 137 49.20 -1.48 0.15
C GLY A 137 47.72 -1.20 0.47
N LEU A 138 47.36 0.09 0.51
CA LEU A 138 46.03 0.57 0.87
C LEU A 138 44.88 -0.07 0.07
N LYS A 139 45.04 -0.22 -1.25
CA LYS A 139 44.01 -0.80 -2.13
C LYS A 139 43.75 -2.27 -1.79
N TYR A 140 44.79 -3.03 -1.48
CA TYR A 140 44.70 -4.44 -1.11
C TYR A 140 44.00 -4.61 0.24
N VAL A 141 44.39 -3.80 1.22
CA VAL A 141 43.77 -3.81 2.56
C VAL A 141 42.29 -3.46 2.49
N LYS A 142 41.92 -2.38 1.79
CA LYS A 142 40.50 -1.98 1.61
C LYS A 142 39.65 -3.10 1.03
N LYS A 143 40.07 -3.68 -0.10
CA LYS A 143 39.34 -4.79 -0.76
C LYS A 143 39.19 -6.00 0.16
N SER A 144 40.27 -6.35 0.87
CA SER A 144 40.28 -7.48 1.79
C SER A 144 39.32 -7.27 2.97
N LEU A 145 39.32 -6.07 3.58
CA LEU A 145 38.41 -5.76 4.69
C LEU A 145 36.95 -5.71 4.23
N ILE A 146 36.66 -5.18 3.04
CA ILE A 146 35.32 -5.20 2.44
C ILE A 146 34.84 -6.64 2.23
N SER A 147 35.65 -7.50 1.59
CA SER A 147 35.30 -8.91 1.36
C SER A 147 35.05 -9.65 2.68
N ILE A 148 35.93 -9.48 3.68
CA ILE A 148 35.78 -10.14 4.97
C ILE A 148 34.54 -9.63 5.72
N THR A 149 34.29 -8.32 5.70
CA THR A 149 33.13 -7.74 6.38
C THR A 149 31.82 -8.27 5.80
N ARG A 150 31.69 -8.29 4.46
CA ARG A 150 30.51 -8.88 3.78
C ARG A 150 30.31 -10.36 4.12
N ARG A 151 31.41 -11.09 4.33
CA ARG A 151 31.35 -12.52 4.64
C ARG A 151 30.91 -12.80 6.07
N ILE A 152 31.38 -12.01 7.05
CA ILE A 152 31.08 -12.24 8.47
C ILE A 152 29.83 -11.50 8.95
N VAL A 153 29.42 -10.45 8.23
CA VAL A 153 28.16 -9.73 8.39
C VAL A 153 27.49 -9.65 7.01
N PRO A 154 26.81 -10.71 6.57
CA PRO A 154 26.04 -10.67 5.32
C PRO A 154 24.89 -9.67 5.44
N SER A 155 24.46 -9.10 4.31
CA SER A 155 23.21 -8.33 4.26
C SER A 155 22.03 -9.30 4.35
N ASN A 156 21.06 -8.94 5.17
CA ASN A 156 19.80 -9.62 5.43
C ASN A 156 18.63 -8.66 5.15
N SER A 157 18.86 -7.63 4.34
CA SER A 157 17.81 -6.69 3.89
C SER A 157 16.76 -7.39 3.03
N GLU A 158 17.15 -8.47 2.35
CA GLU A 158 16.24 -9.23 1.49
C GLU A 158 15.07 -9.84 2.27
N ASP A 159 15.35 -10.36 3.46
CA ASP A 159 14.37 -11.04 4.33
C ASP A 159 13.62 -10.08 5.25
N PHE A 160 14.00 -8.80 5.30
CA PHE A 160 13.45 -7.86 6.28
C PHE A 160 11.94 -7.66 6.12
N LEU A 161 11.42 -7.51 4.90
CA LEU A 161 9.97 -7.30 4.72
C LEU A 161 9.19 -8.61 4.59
N PHE A 162 9.80 -9.63 3.99
CA PHE A 162 9.08 -10.78 3.44
C PHE A 162 9.09 -12.01 4.33
N ASP A 163 9.95 -12.05 5.35
CA ASP A 163 10.04 -13.20 6.24
C ASP A 163 9.07 -13.07 7.43
N GLU A 164 8.18 -14.06 7.56
CA GLU A 164 7.27 -14.20 8.71
C GLU A 164 8.00 -14.77 9.94
N VAL A 165 9.06 -15.57 9.72
CA VAL A 165 9.85 -16.21 10.77
C VAL A 165 11.30 -15.85 10.52
N ALA A 166 11.76 -14.76 11.15
CA ALA A 166 13.12 -14.26 10.97
C ALA A 166 14.15 -15.39 11.03
N ASN A 167 14.78 -15.68 9.88
CA ASN A 167 15.91 -16.61 9.79
C ASN A 167 17.13 -16.16 10.61
N ILE A 168 17.16 -14.88 11.00
CA ILE A 168 18.21 -14.27 11.80
C ILE A 168 17.80 -14.15 13.28
N ASP A 169 18.66 -14.65 14.16
CA ASP A 169 18.47 -14.56 15.61
C ASP A 169 19.10 -13.30 16.22
N ILE A 170 18.56 -12.86 17.36
CA ILE A 170 19.00 -11.63 18.05
C ILE A 170 20.47 -11.68 18.52
N GLU A 171 21.00 -12.86 18.87
CA GLU A 171 22.39 -12.99 19.31
C GLU A 171 23.37 -12.87 18.14
N THR A 172 22.97 -13.33 16.96
CA THR A 172 23.69 -13.10 15.71
C THR A 172 23.70 -11.62 15.33
N VAL A 173 22.55 -10.94 15.40
CA VAL A 173 22.48 -9.48 15.19
C VAL A 173 23.37 -8.71 16.17
N LYS A 174 23.34 -9.05 17.47
CA LYS A 174 24.21 -8.44 18.48
C LYS A 174 25.69 -8.66 18.19
N LEU A 175 26.07 -9.84 17.71
CA LEU A 175 27.45 -10.11 17.30
C LEU A 175 27.84 -9.25 16.10
N HIS A 176 26.99 -9.16 15.08
CA HIS A 176 27.25 -8.32 13.91
C HIS A 176 27.46 -6.85 14.30
N LEU A 177 26.63 -6.30 15.19
CA LEU A 177 26.80 -4.94 15.69
C LEU A 177 28.16 -4.74 16.38
N ARG A 178 28.58 -5.65 17.26
CA ARG A 178 29.91 -5.59 17.90
C ARG A 178 31.07 -5.66 16.89
N LEU A 179 30.93 -6.48 15.85
CA LEU A 179 31.93 -6.55 14.77
C LEU A 179 31.98 -5.23 14.00
N LEU A 180 30.84 -4.63 13.68
CA LEU A 180 30.77 -3.35 12.95
C LEU A 180 31.25 -2.16 13.79
N GLU A 181 31.03 -2.17 15.12
CA GLU A 181 31.57 -1.17 16.05
C GLU A 181 33.10 -1.07 15.97
N THR A 182 33.77 -2.20 15.69
CA THR A 182 35.24 -2.25 15.49
C THR A 182 35.69 -1.42 14.27
N LEU A 183 34.79 -1.14 13.34
CA LEU A 183 35.03 -0.40 12.10
C LEU A 183 34.41 1.02 12.10
N GLN A 184 33.87 1.53 13.21
CA GLN A 184 33.26 2.87 13.22
C GLN A 184 34.30 4.00 13.09
N GLU A 185 35.50 3.83 13.65
CA GLU A 185 36.57 4.84 13.64
C GLU A 185 37.56 4.65 12.48
N LEU A 186 37.05 4.48 11.27
CA LEU A 186 37.90 4.29 10.09
C LEU A 186 38.50 5.62 9.58
N PRO A 187 39.76 5.63 9.13
CA PRO A 187 40.35 6.78 8.44
C PRO A 187 39.56 7.15 7.17
N ALA A 188 39.59 8.44 6.78
CA ALA A 188 38.81 8.97 5.66
C ALA A 188 39.10 8.27 4.32
N GLU A 189 40.28 7.69 4.17
CA GLU A 189 40.64 6.91 2.99
C GLU A 189 39.71 5.69 2.81
N TYR A 190 39.12 5.14 3.87
CA TYR A 190 38.26 3.96 3.85
C TYR A 190 36.78 4.27 3.59
N ASN A 191 36.48 5.36 2.87
CA ASN A 191 35.11 5.79 2.56
C ASN A 191 34.16 4.68 2.05
N GLU A 192 34.61 3.82 1.14
CA GLU A 192 33.80 2.68 0.62
C GLU A 192 33.47 1.66 1.72
N LEU A 193 34.45 1.33 2.56
CA LEU A 193 34.24 0.44 3.70
C LEU A 193 33.36 1.12 4.75
N GLY A 194 33.54 2.42 5.00
CA GLY A 194 32.69 3.20 5.89
C GLY A 194 31.23 3.23 5.44
N ALA A 195 30.97 3.39 4.13
CA ALA A 195 29.62 3.31 3.58
C ALA A 195 28.99 1.92 3.77
N LEU A 196 29.74 0.85 3.49
CA LEU A 196 29.28 -0.53 3.73
C LEU A 196 28.99 -0.78 5.23
N VAL A 197 29.87 -0.36 6.12
CA VAL A 197 29.72 -0.51 7.57
C VAL A 197 28.49 0.24 8.05
N GLN A 198 28.26 1.47 7.57
CA GLN A 198 27.08 2.26 7.90
C GLN A 198 25.80 1.56 7.45
N GLU A 199 25.77 1.03 6.23
CA GLU A 199 24.61 0.29 5.69
C GLU A 199 24.29 -0.95 6.53
N LEU A 200 25.29 -1.82 6.75
CA LEU A 200 25.12 -3.03 7.56
C LEU A 200 24.77 -2.71 9.02
N TYR A 201 25.30 -1.62 9.57
CA TYR A 201 25.02 -1.21 10.94
C TYR A 201 23.57 -0.76 11.10
N LEU A 202 23.06 0.04 10.16
CA LEU A 202 21.65 0.44 10.13
C LEU A 202 20.74 -0.77 9.98
N GLU A 203 21.09 -1.70 9.08
CA GLU A 203 20.35 -2.94 8.86
C GLU A 203 20.25 -3.79 10.13
N ASN A 204 21.39 -4.06 10.78
CA ASN A 204 21.42 -4.85 12.00
C ASN A 204 20.74 -4.10 13.18
N THR A 205 20.78 -2.77 13.21
CA THR A 205 20.06 -1.99 14.22
C THR A 205 18.53 -2.09 14.02
N ALA A 206 18.06 -1.97 12.76
CA ALA A 206 16.65 -2.15 12.44
C ALA A 206 16.16 -3.57 12.78
N TRP A 207 16.97 -4.59 12.44
CA TRP A 207 16.70 -5.98 12.82
C TRP A 207 16.65 -6.17 14.33
N SER A 208 17.61 -5.62 15.08
CA SER A 208 17.65 -5.70 16.54
C SER A 208 16.37 -5.14 17.17
N GLU A 209 15.91 -4.00 16.67
CA GLU A 209 14.68 -3.37 17.16
C GLU A 209 13.44 -4.19 16.80
N ARG A 210 13.34 -4.66 15.54
CA ARG A 210 12.22 -5.51 15.08
C ARG A 210 12.14 -6.81 15.88
N LEU A 211 13.26 -7.50 16.09
CA LEU A 211 13.31 -8.76 16.83
C LEU A 211 13.01 -8.57 18.33
N THR A 212 13.38 -7.42 18.90
CA THR A 212 13.16 -7.15 20.34
C THR A 212 11.75 -6.66 20.63
N THR A 213 11.18 -5.81 19.77
CA THR A 213 9.92 -5.10 20.03
C THR A 213 8.76 -5.56 19.16
N GLY A 214 9.03 -6.30 18.08
CA GLY A 214 8.06 -6.62 17.04
C GLY A 214 7.67 -5.42 16.16
N GLN A 215 8.32 -4.26 16.33
CA GLN A 215 7.97 -3.01 15.65
C GLN A 215 9.22 -2.21 15.29
N ILE A 216 9.03 -1.16 14.48
CA ILE A 216 10.01 -0.10 14.22
C ILE A 216 9.50 1.19 14.85
N SER A 217 10.35 1.84 15.66
CA SER A 217 10.06 3.11 16.31
C SER A 217 10.38 4.30 15.40
N SER A 218 9.80 5.46 15.75
CA SER A 218 10.19 6.74 15.15
C SER A 218 11.66 7.09 15.39
N GLY A 219 12.28 6.54 16.45
CA GLY A 219 13.70 6.70 16.71
C GLY A 219 14.54 6.16 15.56
N MET A 220 14.22 4.97 15.06
CA MET A 220 14.94 4.36 13.94
C MET A 220 14.83 5.17 12.65
N HIS A 221 13.65 5.70 12.35
CA HIS A 221 13.46 6.58 11.18
C HIS A 221 14.35 7.83 11.25
N ASN A 222 14.50 8.42 12.43
CA ASN A 222 15.44 9.54 12.62
C ASN A 222 16.89 9.12 12.37
N VAL A 223 17.30 7.89 12.74
CA VAL A 223 18.65 7.39 12.46
C VAL A 223 18.87 7.29 10.94
N PHE A 224 17.89 6.78 10.19
CA PHE A 224 17.97 6.73 8.72
C PHE A 224 18.01 8.12 8.07
N GLU A 225 17.25 9.10 8.58
CA GLU A 225 17.26 10.47 8.03
C GLU A 225 18.65 11.13 8.12
N HIS A 226 19.42 10.82 9.17
CA HIS A 226 20.76 11.37 9.40
C HIS A 226 21.87 10.49 8.83
N ALA A 227 21.53 9.35 8.22
CA ALA A 227 22.50 8.45 7.62
C ALA A 227 23.13 9.09 6.36
N TYR A 228 24.46 9.04 6.28
CA TYR A 228 25.21 9.48 5.11
C TYR A 228 26.37 8.52 4.82
N PRO A 229 26.60 8.13 3.55
CA PRO A 229 25.84 8.49 2.35
C PRO A 229 24.47 7.78 2.27
N LYS A 230 23.52 8.38 1.55
CA LYS A 230 22.24 7.74 1.21
C LYS A 230 22.43 6.81 0.01
N THR A 231 22.74 5.54 0.26
CA THR A 231 22.83 4.50 -0.79
C THR A 231 21.43 3.98 -1.14
N PRO A 232 21.23 3.37 -2.33
CA PRO A 232 19.98 2.69 -2.66
C PRO A 232 19.58 1.62 -1.64
N GLY A 233 20.55 0.87 -1.10
CA GLY A 233 20.33 -0.14 -0.06
C GLY A 233 19.76 0.47 1.23
N ILE A 234 20.32 1.60 1.69
CA ILE A 234 19.82 2.31 2.87
C ILE A 234 18.39 2.84 2.64
N LEU A 235 18.11 3.39 1.46
CA LEU A 235 16.77 3.90 1.15
C LEU A 235 15.73 2.78 1.04
N LEU A 236 16.08 1.66 0.40
CA LEU A 236 15.22 0.48 0.33
C LEU A 236 14.90 -0.06 1.72
N LEU A 237 15.91 -0.20 2.58
CA LEU A 237 15.71 -0.63 3.96
C LEU A 237 14.84 0.36 4.75
N HIS A 238 15.01 1.66 4.53
CA HIS A 238 14.18 2.68 5.16
C HIS A 238 12.72 2.57 4.72
N LEU A 239 12.46 2.33 3.43
CA LEU A 239 11.11 2.05 2.92
C LEU A 239 10.55 0.75 3.53
N GLN A 240 11.33 -0.32 3.61
CA GLN A 240 10.90 -1.56 4.25
C GLN A 240 10.51 -1.35 5.73
N CYS A 241 11.22 -0.48 6.45
CA CYS A 241 10.87 -0.09 7.82
C CYS A 241 9.50 0.60 7.88
N TYR A 242 9.22 1.55 6.98
CA TYR A 242 7.92 2.20 6.89
C TYR A 242 6.81 1.24 6.49
N ILE A 243 7.05 0.36 5.52
CA ILE A 243 6.09 -0.67 5.12
C ILE A 243 5.80 -1.59 6.31
N THR A 244 6.81 -2.02 7.05
CA THR A 244 6.64 -2.84 8.26
C THR A 244 5.80 -2.12 9.32
N GLN A 245 6.04 -0.82 9.51
CA GLN A 245 5.21 0.02 10.39
C GLN A 245 3.76 0.10 9.89
N PHE A 246 3.55 0.28 8.58
CA PHE A 246 2.22 0.29 7.98
C PHE A 246 1.51 -1.05 8.17
N LEU A 247 2.18 -2.17 7.91
CA LEU A 247 1.62 -3.51 8.05
C LEU A 247 1.18 -3.83 9.49
N THR A 248 1.84 -3.23 10.48
CA THR A 248 1.55 -3.45 11.91
C THR A 248 0.55 -2.45 12.49
N LYS A 249 0.60 -1.18 12.09
CA LYS A 249 -0.18 -0.08 12.69
C LYS A 249 -1.24 0.52 11.77
N GLY A 250 -1.18 0.26 10.46
CA GLY A 250 -2.04 0.86 9.44
C GLY A 250 -1.74 2.34 9.15
N MET A 251 -0.69 2.91 9.77
CA MET A 251 -0.35 4.33 9.68
C MET A 251 1.15 4.56 9.61
N VAL A 252 1.55 5.52 8.77
CA VAL A 252 2.93 6.01 8.62
C VAL A 252 2.96 7.53 8.53
N PRO A 253 4.05 8.20 8.97
CA PRO A 253 4.19 9.64 8.84
C PRO A 253 4.41 10.04 7.37
N MET A 254 3.32 10.38 6.68
CA MET A 254 3.29 10.58 5.22
C MET A 254 4.29 11.62 4.70
N GLU A 255 4.59 12.68 5.45
CA GLU A 255 5.55 13.68 5.01
C GLU A 255 6.99 13.14 4.90
N GLN A 256 7.45 12.40 5.91
CA GLN A 256 8.78 11.79 5.91
C GLN A 256 8.83 10.63 4.92
N PHE A 257 7.78 9.82 4.92
CA PHE A 257 7.64 8.67 4.02
C PHE A 257 7.68 9.09 2.54
N GLY A 258 6.91 10.10 2.15
CA GLY A 258 6.87 10.62 0.77
C GLY A 258 8.22 11.17 0.29
N ARG A 259 9.04 11.75 1.19
CA ARG A 259 10.41 12.17 0.84
C ARG A 259 11.29 10.99 0.48
N VAL A 260 11.21 9.89 1.24
CA VAL A 260 12.01 8.68 0.98
C VAL A 260 11.56 8.01 -0.30
N ILE A 261 10.25 7.94 -0.57
CA ILE A 261 9.69 7.46 -1.84
C ILE A 261 10.27 8.27 -3.00
N PHE A 262 10.19 9.61 -2.92
CA PHE A 262 10.68 10.49 -3.98
C PHE A 262 12.18 10.31 -4.24
N GLU A 263 13.00 10.24 -3.18
CA GLU A 263 14.44 10.00 -3.31
C GLU A 263 14.74 8.65 -3.98
N MET A 264 14.01 7.59 -3.60
CA MET A 264 14.20 6.25 -4.15
C MET A 264 13.73 6.16 -5.60
N GLN A 265 12.59 6.76 -5.95
CA GLN A 265 12.11 6.82 -7.34
C GLN A 265 13.10 7.52 -8.25
N ALA A 266 13.67 8.65 -7.83
CA ALA A 266 14.71 9.33 -8.59
C ALA A 266 15.94 8.43 -8.82
N MET A 267 16.30 7.57 -7.86
CA MET A 267 17.38 6.59 -8.07
C MET A 267 16.99 5.48 -9.05
N VAL A 268 15.78 4.95 -8.98
CA VAL A 268 15.27 3.91 -9.90
C VAL A 268 15.21 4.44 -11.34
N GLU A 269 14.72 5.67 -11.55
CA GLU A 269 14.64 6.30 -12.87
C GLU A 269 16.02 6.52 -13.52
N HIS A 270 17.06 6.67 -12.70
CA HIS A 270 18.43 6.90 -13.15
C HIS A 270 19.31 5.63 -13.15
N SER A 271 18.81 4.49 -12.68
CA SER A 271 19.57 3.25 -12.54
C SER A 271 18.83 2.05 -13.13
N LEU A 272 19.26 1.63 -14.32
CA LEU A 272 18.71 0.44 -14.99
C LEU A 272 18.93 -0.84 -14.15
N SER A 273 20.08 -0.95 -13.48
CA SER A 273 20.36 -2.11 -12.62
C SER A 273 19.39 -2.22 -11.45
N LEU A 274 18.92 -1.08 -10.93
CA LEU A 274 17.99 -1.04 -9.80
C LEU A 274 16.55 -1.27 -10.27
N SER A 275 16.17 -0.73 -11.42
CA SER A 275 14.82 -0.94 -11.99
C SER A 275 14.58 -2.36 -12.47
N GLN A 276 15.64 -3.13 -12.73
CA GLN A 276 15.59 -4.54 -13.08
C GLN A 276 15.58 -5.48 -11.86
N GLN A 277 15.64 -4.96 -10.63
CA GLN A 277 15.57 -5.79 -9.42
C GLN A 277 14.12 -5.93 -8.94
N PRO A 278 13.48 -7.11 -9.06
CA PRO A 278 12.07 -7.26 -8.73
C PRO A 278 11.76 -6.89 -7.27
N GLN A 279 12.66 -7.22 -6.34
CA GLN A 279 12.54 -6.85 -4.93
C GLN A 279 12.50 -5.34 -4.71
N ALA A 280 13.41 -4.60 -5.34
CA ALA A 280 13.43 -3.14 -5.23
C ALA A 280 12.12 -2.55 -5.76
N MET A 281 11.65 -3.06 -6.90
CA MET A 281 10.40 -2.63 -7.52
C MET A 281 9.17 -2.96 -6.68
N ILE A 282 9.11 -4.11 -6.01
CA ILE A 282 8.03 -4.43 -5.06
C ILE A 282 8.02 -3.44 -3.90
N ILE A 283 9.18 -3.14 -3.31
CA ILE A 283 9.27 -2.23 -2.16
C ILE A 283 8.82 -0.82 -2.58
N VAL A 284 9.30 -0.32 -3.72
CA VAL A 284 8.94 1.02 -4.22
C VAL A 284 7.46 1.10 -4.57
N ASN A 285 6.94 0.14 -5.33
CA ASN A 285 5.53 0.15 -5.73
C ASN A 285 4.60 -0.06 -4.55
N PHE A 286 4.95 -0.90 -3.59
CA PHE A 286 4.11 -1.07 -2.39
C PHE A 286 4.13 0.19 -1.53
N ALA A 287 5.26 0.90 -1.47
CA ALA A 287 5.32 2.20 -0.82
C ALA A 287 4.41 3.23 -1.51
N MET A 288 4.37 3.23 -2.83
CA MET A 288 3.43 4.03 -3.62
C MET A 288 1.97 3.63 -3.39
N CYS A 289 1.66 2.34 -3.20
CA CYS A 289 0.33 1.90 -2.82
C CYS A 289 -0.12 2.55 -1.50
N ILE A 290 0.78 2.65 -0.52
CA ILE A 290 0.47 3.27 0.78
C ILE A 290 0.17 4.77 0.59
N GLU A 291 0.98 5.47 -0.20
CA GLU A 291 0.76 6.89 -0.52
C GLU A 291 -0.57 7.11 -1.24
N ASP A 292 -0.85 6.31 -2.28
CA ASP A 292 -2.05 6.42 -3.10
C ASP A 292 -3.33 6.02 -2.37
N MET A 293 -3.26 5.06 -1.45
CA MET A 293 -4.37 4.76 -0.55
C MET A 293 -4.72 5.96 0.33
N HIS A 294 -3.71 6.68 0.85
CA HIS A 294 -3.93 7.86 1.68
C HIS A 294 -4.40 9.07 0.86
N ALA A 295 -3.91 9.21 -0.37
CA ALA A 295 -4.30 10.29 -1.29
C ALA A 295 -5.60 9.98 -2.08
N GLU A 296 -6.20 8.81 -1.89
CA GLU A 296 -7.38 8.31 -2.62
C GLU A 296 -7.19 8.30 -4.17
N ARG A 297 -5.96 8.04 -4.64
CA ARG A 297 -5.61 7.99 -6.08
C ARG A 297 -5.80 6.57 -6.65
N TYR A 298 -7.03 6.09 -6.70
CA TYR A 298 -7.35 4.68 -6.99
C TYR A 298 -6.85 4.14 -8.35
N GLU A 299 -6.80 4.96 -9.41
CA GLU A 299 -6.29 4.53 -10.73
C GLU A 299 -4.79 4.23 -10.67
N SER A 300 -4.02 5.11 -10.01
CA SER A 300 -2.58 4.94 -9.80
C SER A 300 -2.31 3.79 -8.82
N LEU A 301 -3.12 3.69 -7.76
CA LEU A 301 -3.05 2.60 -6.80
C LEU A 301 -3.21 1.22 -7.45
N ARG A 302 -4.13 1.10 -8.42
CA ARG A 302 -4.34 -0.13 -9.19
C ARG A 302 -3.06 -0.53 -9.92
N GLN A 303 -2.41 0.43 -10.59
CA GLN A 303 -1.17 0.21 -11.32
C GLN A 303 -0.06 -0.27 -10.38
N HIS A 304 0.12 0.36 -9.21
CA HIS A 304 1.16 -0.04 -8.27
C HIS A 304 0.92 -1.42 -7.65
N PHE A 305 -0.34 -1.78 -7.33
CA PHE A 305 -0.65 -3.15 -6.89
C PHE A 305 -0.39 -4.17 -8.00
N TRP A 306 -0.70 -3.83 -9.24
CA TRP A 306 -0.42 -4.68 -10.39
C TRP A 306 1.08 -4.92 -10.58
N GLU A 307 1.90 -3.86 -10.52
CA GLU A 307 3.36 -3.98 -10.61
C GLU A 307 3.94 -4.79 -9.46
N CYS A 308 3.46 -4.60 -8.22
CA CYS A 308 3.86 -5.45 -7.09
C CYS A 308 3.56 -6.92 -7.37
N PHE A 309 2.38 -7.22 -7.89
CA PHE A 309 1.93 -8.58 -8.15
C PHE A 309 2.79 -9.27 -9.22
N GLN A 310 3.10 -8.58 -10.32
CA GLN A 310 3.98 -9.10 -11.37
C GLN A 310 5.39 -9.40 -10.86
N ASN A 311 6.00 -8.45 -10.13
CA ASN A 311 7.35 -8.65 -9.60
C ASN A 311 7.39 -9.74 -8.51
N LEU A 312 6.30 -9.94 -7.75
CA LEU A 312 6.21 -11.04 -6.77
C LEU A 312 6.14 -12.41 -7.45
N GLU A 313 5.47 -12.50 -8.59
CA GLU A 313 5.44 -13.72 -9.41
C GLU A 313 6.84 -14.08 -9.92
N GLU A 314 7.59 -13.09 -10.41
CA GLU A 314 8.99 -13.26 -10.85
C GLU A 314 9.91 -13.74 -9.72
N MET A 315 9.64 -13.36 -8.46
CA MET A 315 10.42 -13.82 -7.29
C MET A 315 10.07 -15.23 -6.80
N GLY A 316 8.95 -15.81 -7.23
CA GLY A 316 8.50 -17.14 -6.83
C GLY A 316 7.86 -17.25 -5.43
N THR A 317 7.54 -18.49 -5.03
CA THR A 317 6.56 -18.85 -3.98
C THR A 317 6.96 -18.55 -2.52
N LYS A 318 8.16 -18.02 -2.23
CA LYS A 318 8.64 -17.81 -0.85
C LYS A 318 7.87 -16.74 -0.05
N LYS A 319 6.88 -16.06 -0.65
CA LYS A 319 6.26 -14.82 -0.12
C LYS A 319 4.72 -14.85 -0.14
N GLU A 320 4.12 -15.99 0.19
CA GLU A 320 2.67 -16.24 0.05
C GLU A 320 1.80 -15.13 0.66
N ARG A 321 2.04 -14.73 1.92
CA ARG A 321 1.19 -13.71 2.57
C ARG A 321 1.27 -12.34 1.90
N PHE A 322 2.46 -11.92 1.48
CA PHE A 322 2.62 -10.61 0.84
C PHE A 322 2.01 -10.61 -0.57
N SER A 323 2.11 -11.74 -1.27
CA SER A 323 1.39 -11.98 -2.54
C SER A 323 -0.13 -11.93 -2.34
N GLU A 324 -0.65 -12.62 -1.32
CA GLU A 324 -2.09 -12.57 -0.99
C GLU A 324 -2.55 -11.15 -0.63
N LEU A 325 -1.77 -10.40 0.16
CA LEU A 325 -2.06 -9.01 0.50
C LEU A 325 -2.16 -8.13 -0.75
N THR A 326 -1.19 -8.27 -1.65
CA THR A 326 -1.10 -7.52 -2.90
C THR A 326 -2.28 -7.85 -3.82
N LEU A 327 -2.59 -9.14 -3.97
CA LEU A 327 -3.74 -9.61 -4.74
C LEU A 327 -5.06 -9.12 -4.14
N CYS A 328 -5.23 -9.19 -2.82
CA CYS A 328 -6.41 -8.63 -2.16
C CYS A 328 -6.54 -7.12 -2.43
N GLY A 329 -5.44 -6.38 -2.30
CA GLY A 329 -5.40 -4.95 -2.61
C GLY A 329 -5.81 -4.64 -4.04
N LEU A 330 -5.23 -5.35 -5.02
CA LEU A 330 -5.55 -5.22 -6.44
C LEU A 330 -7.05 -5.41 -6.70
N ILE A 331 -7.62 -6.53 -6.24
CA ILE A 331 -9.04 -6.83 -6.46
C ILE A 331 -9.94 -5.80 -5.79
N LEU A 332 -9.63 -5.37 -4.55
CA LEU A 332 -10.41 -4.33 -3.88
C LEU A 332 -10.39 -3.02 -4.67
N VAL A 333 -9.24 -2.64 -5.20
CA VAL A 333 -9.11 -1.40 -6.00
C VAL A 333 -9.88 -1.52 -7.32
N ASP A 334 -9.79 -2.65 -8.03
CA ASP A 334 -10.60 -2.90 -9.22
C ASP A 334 -12.10 -2.78 -8.91
N MET A 335 -12.55 -3.31 -7.77
CA MET A 335 -13.94 -3.15 -7.33
C MET A 335 -14.31 -1.69 -7.01
N THR A 336 -13.37 -0.88 -6.49
CA THR A 336 -13.62 0.55 -6.26
C THR A 336 -13.72 1.37 -7.54
N LEU A 337 -13.02 0.95 -8.60
CA LEU A 337 -13.02 1.59 -9.91
C LEU A 337 -14.19 1.14 -10.81
N LEU A 338 -14.83 0.01 -10.46
CA LEU A 338 -15.94 -0.56 -11.20
C LEU A 338 -17.05 0.47 -11.41
N ARG A 339 -17.35 0.77 -12.68
CA ARG A 339 -18.33 1.79 -13.01
C ARG A 339 -19.73 1.18 -12.89
N SER A 340 -20.71 2.00 -12.49
CA SER A 340 -22.11 1.55 -12.44
C SER A 340 -22.54 1.05 -13.83
N SER A 341 -23.40 0.03 -13.86
CA SER A 341 -23.79 -0.79 -15.02
C SER A 341 -24.37 -0.04 -16.23
N VAL A 342 -24.46 1.30 -16.16
CA VAL A 342 -24.96 2.16 -17.24
C VAL A 342 -23.84 2.54 -18.23
N ALA A 343 -22.57 2.30 -17.92
CA ALA A 343 -21.42 2.58 -18.80
C ALA A 343 -20.74 1.30 -19.30
N GLU A 344 -21.43 0.55 -20.18
CA GLU A 344 -21.15 -0.85 -20.53
C GLU A 344 -19.84 -1.21 -21.26
N ASN A 345 -18.90 -0.30 -21.57
CA ASN A 345 -17.93 -0.61 -22.63
C ASN A 345 -16.47 -0.87 -22.25
N ASN A 346 -16.03 -0.90 -20.98
CA ASN A 346 -14.60 -1.12 -20.67
C ASN A 346 -14.27 -1.81 -19.32
N ASP A 347 -15.24 -2.34 -18.58
CA ASP A 347 -14.93 -2.97 -17.28
C ASP A 347 -14.42 -4.40 -17.47
N VAL A 348 -13.09 -4.53 -17.58
CA VAL A 348 -12.40 -5.82 -17.61
C VAL A 348 -12.54 -6.48 -16.25
N ASN A 349 -13.04 -7.71 -16.23
CA ASN A 349 -13.12 -8.51 -15.03
C ASN A 349 -11.69 -8.88 -14.58
N PRO A 350 -11.27 -8.55 -13.34
CA PRO A 350 -9.90 -8.80 -12.92
C PRO A 350 -9.54 -10.29 -12.91
N PHE A 351 -10.53 -11.19 -12.79
CA PHE A 351 -10.30 -12.63 -12.86
C PHE A 351 -10.11 -13.17 -14.30
N GLU A 352 -10.24 -12.32 -15.31
CA GLU A 352 -9.90 -12.64 -16.71
C GLU A 352 -8.42 -12.36 -17.02
N LEU A 353 -7.70 -11.67 -16.12
CA LEU A 353 -6.25 -11.51 -16.22
C LEU A 353 -5.59 -12.88 -16.14
N GLU A 354 -4.67 -13.14 -17.08
CA GLU A 354 -4.06 -14.47 -17.27
C GLU A 354 -3.38 -14.98 -15.99
N GLN A 355 -2.63 -14.13 -15.31
CA GLN A 355 -1.93 -14.44 -14.07
C GLN A 355 -2.90 -14.89 -12.96
N ILE A 356 -4.02 -14.18 -12.80
CA ILE A 356 -5.05 -14.53 -11.80
C ILE A 356 -5.82 -15.78 -12.22
N ARG A 357 -6.00 -15.98 -13.53
CA ARG A 357 -6.65 -17.17 -14.09
C ARG A 357 -5.83 -18.43 -13.83
N ILE A 358 -4.51 -18.36 -13.96
CA ILE A 358 -3.59 -19.46 -13.65
C ILE A 358 -3.69 -19.84 -12.16
N MET A 359 -3.79 -18.85 -11.27
CA MET A 359 -3.99 -19.06 -9.83
C MET A 359 -5.41 -19.49 -9.43
N GLY A 360 -6.29 -19.79 -10.40
CA GLY A 360 -7.73 -19.93 -10.23
C GLY A 360 -8.19 -20.98 -9.20
N GLU A 361 -7.34 -21.95 -8.87
CA GLU A 361 -7.63 -22.99 -7.87
C GLU A 361 -7.26 -22.60 -6.43
N SER A 362 -6.57 -21.48 -6.23
CA SER A 362 -6.19 -21.05 -4.89
C SER A 362 -7.40 -20.65 -4.05
N ALA A 363 -7.38 -20.99 -2.76
CA ALA A 363 -8.44 -20.63 -1.82
C ALA A 363 -8.67 -19.12 -1.74
N THR A 364 -7.59 -18.34 -1.84
CA THR A 364 -7.63 -16.87 -1.83
C THR A 364 -8.31 -16.31 -3.08
N VAL A 365 -8.01 -16.82 -4.28
CA VAL A 365 -8.71 -16.41 -5.51
C VAL A 365 -10.19 -16.78 -5.46
N ALA A 366 -10.54 -17.97 -4.95
CA ALA A 366 -11.94 -18.38 -4.78
C ALA A 366 -12.71 -17.44 -3.83
N GLN A 367 -12.09 -17.03 -2.72
CA GLN A 367 -12.67 -16.07 -1.77
C GLN A 367 -12.84 -14.68 -2.39
N LEU A 368 -11.83 -14.18 -3.10
CA LEU A 368 -11.88 -12.88 -3.78
C LEU A 368 -12.93 -12.87 -4.89
N ARG A 369 -13.09 -13.96 -5.64
CA ARG A 369 -14.14 -14.09 -6.65
C ARG A 369 -15.54 -14.06 -6.03
N ARG A 370 -15.71 -14.70 -4.87
CA ARG A 370 -16.96 -14.63 -4.10
C ARG A 370 -17.23 -13.21 -3.63
N LEU A 371 -16.24 -12.54 -3.05
CA LEU A 371 -16.33 -11.15 -2.61
C LEU A 371 -16.75 -10.21 -3.76
N TYR A 372 -16.10 -10.34 -4.92
CA TYR A 372 -16.41 -9.57 -6.11
C TYR A 372 -17.87 -9.77 -6.56
N ASN A 373 -18.35 -11.02 -6.58
CA ASN A 373 -19.72 -11.34 -6.96
C ASN A 373 -20.74 -10.82 -5.94
N ASP A 374 -20.46 -10.95 -4.64
CA ASP A 374 -21.34 -10.44 -3.58
C ASP A 374 -21.47 -8.90 -3.65
N PHE A 375 -20.38 -8.19 -3.97
CA PHE A 375 -20.41 -6.75 -4.23
C PHE A 375 -21.16 -6.40 -5.52
N LYS A 376 -20.90 -7.10 -6.62
CA LYS A 376 -21.56 -6.84 -7.92
C LYS A 376 -23.08 -7.04 -7.83
N ASN A 377 -23.52 -8.05 -7.07
CA ASN A 377 -24.93 -8.35 -6.82
C ASN A 377 -25.52 -7.55 -5.66
N LEU A 378 -24.72 -6.70 -5.00
CA LEU A 378 -25.11 -5.89 -3.84
C LEU A 378 -25.76 -6.73 -2.70
N ASP A 379 -25.31 -7.97 -2.50
CA ASP A 379 -25.78 -8.86 -1.43
C ASP A 379 -25.03 -8.53 -0.13
N PHE A 380 -25.57 -7.61 0.67
CA PHE A 380 -24.89 -7.08 1.86
C PHE A 380 -24.62 -8.13 2.95
N PRO A 381 -25.55 -9.06 3.26
CA PRO A 381 -25.26 -10.16 4.18
C PRO A 381 -24.08 -11.03 3.74
N ARG A 382 -24.01 -11.41 2.46
CA ARG A 382 -22.89 -12.22 1.95
C ARG A 382 -21.60 -11.41 1.83
N LEU A 383 -21.69 -10.17 1.38
CA LEU A 383 -20.57 -9.23 1.29
C LEU A 383 -19.89 -9.08 2.66
N ALA A 384 -20.66 -8.94 3.74
CA ALA A 384 -20.11 -8.86 5.10
C ALA A 384 -19.35 -10.14 5.50
N CYS A 385 -19.88 -11.32 5.16
CA CYS A 385 -19.20 -12.59 5.42
C CYS A 385 -17.92 -12.75 4.58
N SER A 386 -17.95 -12.31 3.31
CA SER A 386 -16.79 -12.37 2.42
C SER A 386 -15.70 -11.37 2.84
N LEU A 387 -16.08 -10.20 3.37
CA LEU A 387 -15.15 -9.22 3.92
C LEU A 387 -14.46 -9.70 5.21
N SER A 388 -15.13 -10.48 6.06
CA SER A 388 -14.48 -11.02 7.27
C SER A 388 -13.38 -12.02 6.95
N CYS A 389 -13.39 -12.64 5.76
CA CYS A 389 -12.26 -13.45 5.30
C CYS A 389 -10.97 -12.63 5.10
N LEU A 390 -11.07 -11.31 4.96
CA LEU A 390 -9.95 -10.38 4.84
C LEU A 390 -9.49 -9.78 6.17
N ASP A 391 -10.00 -10.26 7.31
CA ASP A 391 -9.71 -9.69 8.64
C ASP A 391 -8.20 -9.61 8.95
N ARG A 392 -7.40 -10.57 8.45
CA ARG A 392 -5.93 -10.58 8.57
C ARG A 392 -5.24 -9.38 7.91
N PHE A 393 -5.87 -8.74 6.93
CA PHE A 393 -5.36 -7.57 6.22
C PHE A 393 -6.12 -6.29 6.54
N LYS A 394 -7.10 -6.35 7.46
CA LYS A 394 -7.98 -5.23 7.81
C LYS A 394 -7.25 -3.97 8.27
N ILE A 395 -6.11 -4.13 8.93
CA ILE A 395 -5.27 -3.00 9.36
C ILE A 395 -4.71 -2.23 8.15
N CYS A 396 -4.29 -2.95 7.11
CA CYS A 396 -3.61 -2.38 5.94
C CYS A 396 -4.61 -1.93 4.87
N LEU A 397 -5.58 -2.80 4.56
CA LEU A 397 -6.58 -2.57 3.51
C LEU A 397 -7.86 -1.92 4.05
N GLY A 398 -7.90 -1.57 5.35
CA GLY A 398 -9.05 -0.94 6.01
C GLY A 398 -9.62 0.26 5.26
N PRO A 399 -8.80 1.24 4.80
CA PRO A 399 -9.29 2.36 4.01
C PRO A 399 -10.02 1.93 2.73
N LEU A 400 -9.50 0.94 2.00
CA LEU A 400 -10.13 0.40 0.80
C LEU A 400 -11.43 -0.36 1.12
N ILE A 401 -11.45 -1.15 2.19
CA ILE A 401 -12.66 -1.85 2.65
C ILE A 401 -13.76 -0.84 2.99
N LEU A 402 -13.42 0.22 3.73
CA LEU A 402 -14.37 1.29 4.08
C LEU A 402 -14.90 1.98 2.83
N ARG A 403 -14.02 2.30 1.87
CA ARG A 403 -14.39 2.89 0.59
C ARG A 403 -15.33 1.99 -0.20
N LEU A 404 -15.02 0.69 -0.26
CA LEU A 404 -15.85 -0.29 -0.94
C LEU A 404 -17.24 -0.39 -0.31
N CYS A 405 -17.34 -0.43 1.02
CA CYS A 405 -18.61 -0.43 1.74
C CYS A 405 -19.43 0.84 1.44
N GLN A 406 -18.80 2.01 1.38
CA GLN A 406 -19.47 3.27 1.01
C GLN A 406 -20.00 3.23 -0.43
N LEU A 407 -19.22 2.70 -1.37
CA LEU A 407 -19.62 2.52 -2.76
C LEU A 407 -20.78 1.53 -2.89
N ALA A 408 -20.70 0.38 -2.21
CA ALA A 408 -21.77 -0.62 -2.17
C ALA A 408 -23.07 -0.01 -1.65
N ARG A 409 -23.03 0.73 -0.53
CA ARG A 409 -24.18 1.45 0.04
C ARG A 409 -24.78 2.45 -0.93
N THR A 410 -23.93 3.22 -1.60
CA THR A 410 -24.36 4.17 -2.63
C THR A 410 -25.07 3.45 -3.76
N ARG A 411 -24.46 2.40 -4.32
CA ARG A 411 -25.06 1.62 -5.41
C ARG A 411 -26.36 0.96 -5.00
N LYS A 412 -26.44 0.33 -3.83
CA LYS A 412 -27.68 -0.28 -3.32
C LYS A 412 -28.81 0.75 -3.19
N LEU A 413 -28.49 1.94 -2.68
CA LEU A 413 -29.49 2.99 -2.55
C LEU A 413 -30.08 3.38 -3.91
N TRP A 414 -29.25 3.59 -4.93
CA TRP A 414 -29.71 4.14 -6.21
C TRP A 414 -30.11 3.08 -7.24
N GLU A 415 -29.48 1.91 -7.24
CA GLU A 415 -29.75 0.84 -8.21
C GLU A 415 -30.91 -0.06 -7.75
N GLU A 416 -31.14 -0.21 -6.45
CA GLU A 416 -32.18 -1.12 -5.93
C GLU A 416 -33.23 -0.46 -5.04
N ILE A 417 -32.86 0.42 -4.11
CA ILE A 417 -33.86 0.99 -3.17
C ILE A 417 -34.67 2.08 -3.86
N ALA A 418 -34.03 3.13 -4.36
CA ALA A 418 -34.70 4.31 -4.91
C ALA A 418 -35.68 3.98 -6.06
N PRO A 419 -35.41 3.03 -6.98
CA PRO A 419 -36.37 2.65 -8.02
C PRO A 419 -37.63 1.93 -7.50
N LEU A 420 -37.57 1.31 -6.33
CA LEU A 420 -38.66 0.47 -5.79
C LEU A 420 -39.64 1.24 -4.89
N TYR A 421 -39.27 2.43 -4.41
CA TYR A 421 -40.05 3.19 -3.45
C TYR A 421 -40.39 4.57 -3.99
N THR A 422 -41.64 5.00 -3.86
CA THR A 422 -42.02 6.42 -4.04
C THR A 422 -41.78 7.22 -2.77
N CYS A 423 -41.88 6.58 -1.60
CA CYS A 423 -41.59 7.16 -0.30
C CYS A 423 -41.05 6.09 0.66
N ILE A 424 -40.00 6.42 1.41
CA ILE A 424 -39.38 5.53 2.39
C ILE A 424 -38.81 6.34 3.56
N CYS A 425 -38.94 5.82 4.79
CA CYS A 425 -38.37 6.46 5.98
C CYS A 425 -36.88 6.16 6.12
N PHE A 426 -36.15 7.06 6.79
CA PHE A 426 -34.70 6.94 6.95
C PHE A 426 -34.30 5.65 7.65
N ASN A 427 -35.01 5.27 8.72
CA ASN A 427 -34.72 4.04 9.47
C ASN A 427 -34.80 2.78 8.58
N GLU A 428 -35.75 2.73 7.65
CA GLU A 428 -35.85 1.60 6.71
C GLU A 428 -34.70 1.60 5.69
N ILE A 429 -34.30 2.78 5.19
CA ILE A 429 -33.11 2.91 4.35
C ILE A 429 -31.86 2.44 5.12
N GLN A 430 -31.67 2.90 6.37
CA GLN A 430 -30.53 2.54 7.21
C GLN A 430 -30.43 1.02 7.43
N LYS A 431 -31.57 0.36 7.69
CA LYS A 431 -31.62 -1.11 7.83
C LYS A 431 -31.23 -1.82 6.55
N ARG A 432 -31.71 -1.34 5.40
CA ARG A 432 -31.39 -1.93 4.08
C ARG A 432 -29.96 -1.66 3.64
N LEU A 433 -29.35 -0.60 4.14
CA LEU A 433 -27.95 -0.24 3.85
C LEU A 433 -26.95 -0.81 4.88
N ALA A 434 -27.41 -1.58 5.86
CA ALA A 434 -26.53 -2.20 6.86
C ALA A 434 -25.68 -3.32 6.23
N ILE A 435 -24.38 -3.30 6.52
CA ILE A 435 -23.43 -4.34 6.07
C ILE A 435 -22.89 -5.03 7.32
N GLY A 436 -23.28 -6.29 7.53
CA GLY A 436 -22.94 -7.02 8.74
C GLY A 436 -23.49 -6.33 9.99
N ASN A 437 -22.60 -6.03 10.95
CA ASN A 437 -22.96 -5.31 12.18
C ASN A 437 -22.85 -3.79 12.05
N GLU A 438 -22.35 -3.27 10.92
CA GLU A 438 -22.21 -1.83 10.71
C GLU A 438 -23.50 -1.22 10.18
N GLN A 439 -24.15 -0.40 11.01
CA GLN A 439 -25.29 0.41 10.60
C GLN A 439 -24.86 1.77 10.04
N VAL A 440 -25.62 2.25 9.06
CA VAL A 440 -25.45 3.61 8.52
C VAL A 440 -26.02 4.60 9.54
N THR A 441 -25.20 5.54 10.00
CA THR A 441 -25.70 6.60 10.89
C THR A 441 -26.62 7.55 10.13
N HIS A 442 -27.46 8.28 10.87
CA HIS A 442 -28.35 9.28 10.29
C HIS A 442 -27.56 10.28 9.42
N ASP A 443 -26.45 10.80 9.96
CA ASP A 443 -25.62 11.80 9.28
C ASP A 443 -24.93 11.25 8.02
N GLN A 444 -24.54 9.96 8.03
CA GLN A 444 -23.98 9.30 6.85
C GLN A 444 -25.04 9.15 5.74
N LEU A 445 -26.26 8.77 6.09
CA LEU A 445 -27.36 8.65 5.13
C LEU A 445 -27.70 10.01 4.51
N VAL A 446 -27.84 11.05 5.34
CA VAL A 446 -28.09 12.42 4.86
C VAL A 446 -26.96 12.88 3.94
N SER A 447 -25.71 12.65 4.33
CA SER A 447 -24.54 13.02 3.51
C SER A 447 -24.55 12.32 2.15
N LEU A 448 -24.89 11.03 2.11
CA LEU A 448 -24.99 10.24 0.87
C LEU A 448 -26.09 10.79 -0.05
N LEU A 449 -27.26 11.11 0.51
CA LEU A 449 -28.37 11.72 -0.22
C LEU A 449 -27.98 13.10 -0.77
N LEU A 450 -27.44 13.98 0.07
CA LEU A 450 -27.01 15.33 -0.33
C LEU A 450 -25.92 15.31 -1.40
N GLN A 451 -24.93 14.42 -1.27
CA GLN A 451 -23.85 14.28 -2.26
C GLN A 451 -24.41 13.97 -3.65
N GLN A 452 -25.49 13.20 -3.73
CA GLN A 452 -26.14 12.85 -4.99
C GLN A 452 -27.06 13.95 -5.53
N ALA A 453 -27.73 14.71 -4.67
CA ALA A 453 -28.40 15.93 -5.10
C ALA A 453 -27.40 16.89 -5.78
N MET A 454 -26.16 16.94 -5.29
CA MET A 454 -25.10 17.80 -5.81
C MET A 454 -24.31 17.24 -7.00
N SER A 455 -24.32 15.93 -7.24
CA SER A 455 -23.43 15.26 -8.21
C SER A 455 -23.81 15.52 -9.68
N ASN A 456 -24.98 16.11 -9.96
CA ASN A 456 -25.52 16.41 -11.30
C ASN A 456 -25.62 15.21 -12.28
N LYS A 457 -25.22 14.00 -11.86
CA LYS A 457 -25.37 12.74 -12.58
C LYS A 457 -26.77 12.17 -12.29
N LYS A 458 -27.80 12.87 -12.80
CA LYS A 458 -29.19 12.61 -12.41
C LYS A 458 -29.80 11.46 -13.22
N ASN A 459 -29.89 10.27 -12.61
CA ASN A 459 -30.76 9.19 -13.09
C ASN A 459 -32.05 9.05 -12.25
N ILE A 460 -32.09 9.54 -11.01
CA ILE A 460 -33.23 9.43 -10.10
C ILE A 460 -33.45 10.75 -9.36
N TYR A 461 -34.67 11.27 -9.38
CA TYR A 461 -35.07 12.51 -8.71
C TYR A 461 -35.69 12.20 -7.34
N PHE A 462 -35.38 13.04 -6.34
CA PHE A 462 -35.89 12.85 -4.99
C PHE A 462 -36.05 14.17 -4.21
N LYS A 463 -36.89 14.13 -3.18
CA LYS A 463 -37.10 15.19 -2.18
C LYS A 463 -36.84 14.64 -0.78
N LEU A 464 -36.18 15.44 0.07
CA LEU A 464 -35.87 15.10 1.46
C LEU A 464 -36.81 15.84 2.41
N ASP A 465 -37.44 15.11 3.33
CA ASP A 465 -38.14 15.67 4.48
C ASP A 465 -37.37 15.30 5.76
N LEU A 466 -36.52 16.22 6.22
CA LEU A 466 -35.69 16.03 7.41
C LEU A 466 -36.50 16.11 8.71
N THR A 467 -37.66 16.76 8.70
CA THR A 467 -38.50 16.92 9.88
C THR A 467 -39.24 15.63 10.20
N ARG A 468 -39.70 14.93 9.15
CA ARG A 468 -40.40 13.65 9.28
C ARG A 468 -39.49 12.44 9.04
N GLU A 469 -38.26 12.67 8.60
CA GLU A 469 -37.27 11.63 8.25
C GLU A 469 -37.73 10.71 7.10
N TYR A 470 -38.22 11.30 6.02
CA TYR A 470 -38.65 10.58 4.81
C TYR A 470 -37.90 11.07 3.56
N VAL A 471 -37.70 10.14 2.63
CA VAL A 471 -37.24 10.42 1.26
C VAL A 471 -38.37 10.08 0.30
N TYR A 472 -38.69 11.01 -0.60
CA TYR A 472 -39.66 10.82 -1.67
C TYR A 472 -38.91 10.73 -2.99
N PHE A 473 -39.09 9.64 -3.75
CA PHE A 473 -38.48 9.44 -5.07
C PHE A 473 -39.55 9.55 -6.16
N GLY A 474 -39.19 10.16 -7.29
CA GLY A 474 -40.10 10.28 -8.45
C GLY A 474 -39.75 11.43 -9.38
N GLU A 475 -40.12 11.31 -10.66
CA GLU A 475 -39.91 12.33 -11.69
C GLU A 475 -40.64 13.64 -11.38
N GLU A 476 -41.70 13.61 -10.56
CA GLU A 476 -42.40 14.80 -10.06
C GLU A 476 -41.49 15.73 -9.24
N HIS A 477 -40.36 15.21 -8.74
CA HIS A 477 -39.35 15.98 -8.01
C HIS A 477 -38.21 16.46 -8.91
N LYS A 478 -38.37 16.35 -10.23
CA LYS A 478 -37.53 16.99 -11.24
C LYS A 478 -37.76 18.50 -11.24
N VAL A 479 -37.33 19.17 -10.18
CA VAL A 479 -37.21 20.63 -10.17
C VAL A 479 -35.84 20.95 -10.77
N PRO A 480 -35.76 21.61 -11.94
CA PRO A 480 -34.52 22.18 -12.39
C PRO A 480 -34.11 23.23 -11.36
N LEU A 481 -32.82 23.31 -11.02
CA LEU A 481 -32.26 24.48 -10.32
C LEU A 481 -32.31 25.66 -11.31
N THR A 482 -33.49 26.21 -11.58
CA THR A 482 -33.65 27.44 -12.34
C THR A 482 -33.39 28.60 -11.40
N CYS A 483 -32.26 29.26 -11.57
CA CYS A 483 -32.03 30.59 -11.01
C CYS A 483 -33.15 31.52 -11.48
N THR A 484 -34.14 31.78 -10.63
CA THR A 484 -34.80 33.08 -10.39
C THR A 484 -36.09 32.91 -9.59
N PRO A 485 -36.30 33.78 -8.58
CA PRO A 485 -37.53 34.56 -8.58
C PRO A 485 -37.30 35.99 -8.07
N ARG A 486 -36.86 36.92 -8.93
CA ARG A 486 -36.80 38.35 -8.59
C ARG A 486 -38.12 39.11 -8.80
N ALA A 487 -39.25 38.42 -9.00
CA ALA A 487 -40.47 39.07 -9.49
C ALA A 487 -41.69 39.10 -8.54
N LEU A 488 -41.65 38.53 -7.33
CA LEU A 488 -42.87 38.45 -6.49
C LEU A 488 -42.77 39.01 -5.05
N VAL A 489 -41.63 39.54 -4.61
CA VAL A 489 -41.46 40.00 -3.21
C VAL A 489 -41.82 41.47 -2.96
N THR A 490 -42.14 42.27 -3.98
CA THR A 490 -42.43 43.70 -3.78
C THR A 490 -43.86 44.04 -3.33
N GLN A 491 -44.69 43.07 -2.93
CA GLN A 491 -46.05 43.36 -2.43
C GLN A 491 -46.36 42.89 -1.00
N ALA A 492 -45.46 42.18 -0.31
CA ALA A 492 -45.70 41.74 1.07
C ALA A 492 -44.90 42.53 2.14
N ALA A 493 -43.93 43.37 1.76
CA ALA A 493 -43.06 44.10 2.68
C ALA A 493 -43.70 45.36 3.31
N SER A 494 -45.02 45.39 3.49
CA SER A 494 -45.72 46.50 4.15
C SER A 494 -46.84 46.02 5.08
N SER A 495 -46.58 45.00 5.89
CA SER A 495 -47.32 44.81 7.15
C SER A 495 -46.53 43.94 8.12
N GLN A 496 -46.39 44.45 9.35
CA GLN A 496 -45.93 43.76 10.57
C GLN A 496 -44.41 43.62 10.76
N ARG A 497 -43.82 44.70 11.30
CA ARG A 497 -42.75 44.62 12.29
C ARG A 497 -43.37 44.35 13.67
N ASN A 498 -43.02 43.24 14.33
CA ASN A 498 -42.42 43.21 15.68
C ASN A 498 -42.48 41.82 16.36
N GLU A 499 -41.33 41.48 16.95
CA GLU A 499 -41.09 40.72 18.20
C GLU A 499 -41.03 39.18 18.29
N CYS A 500 -40.00 38.76 19.04
CA CYS A 500 -39.70 37.46 19.69
C CYS A 500 -39.17 36.30 18.83
N SER A 501 -38.21 35.48 19.26
CA SER A 501 -37.20 35.51 20.34
C SER A 501 -36.31 34.26 20.17
N ALA A 502 -35.13 34.32 20.76
CA ALA A 502 -34.05 33.36 20.62
C ALA A 502 -34.37 31.96 21.20
N SER A 503 -34.53 30.94 20.34
CA SER A 503 -34.43 29.52 20.76
C SER A 503 -33.98 28.52 19.66
N ASN A 504 -33.94 28.90 18.37
CA ASN A 504 -33.60 27.98 17.26
C ASN A 504 -32.13 27.96 16.79
N ARG A 505 -31.16 28.45 17.58
CA ARG A 505 -29.76 28.59 17.12
C ARG A 505 -28.90 27.30 17.16
N ARG A 506 -29.35 26.19 17.76
CA ARG A 506 -28.53 24.95 17.85
C ARG A 506 -28.60 24.07 16.59
N ASN A 507 -29.78 23.86 16.00
CA ASN A 507 -29.94 23.00 14.82
C ASN A 507 -29.41 23.68 13.54
N SER A 508 -29.56 25.01 13.43
CA SER A 508 -29.00 25.81 12.34
C SER A 508 -27.46 25.78 12.30
N ALA A 509 -26.80 25.73 13.47
CA ALA A 509 -25.33 25.66 13.53
C ALA A 509 -24.79 24.29 13.10
N GLN A 510 -25.46 23.20 13.44
CA GLN A 510 -25.12 21.84 12.99
C GLN A 510 -25.35 21.66 11.48
N PHE A 511 -26.48 22.16 10.96
CA PHE A 511 -26.76 22.13 9.53
C PHE A 511 -25.77 22.99 8.73
N LYS A 512 -25.43 24.19 9.21
CA LYS A 512 -24.36 25.02 8.62
C LYS A 512 -23.01 24.32 8.66
N ALA A 513 -22.67 23.61 9.73
CA ALA A 513 -21.42 22.85 9.83
C ALA A 513 -21.37 21.67 8.83
N LEU A 514 -22.48 20.95 8.65
CA LEU A 514 -22.60 19.86 7.66
C LEU A 514 -22.46 20.38 6.21
N LEU A 515 -23.07 21.53 5.90
CA LEU A 515 -22.93 22.18 4.60
C LEU A 515 -21.52 22.75 4.37
N SER A 516 -20.86 23.25 5.41
CA SER A 516 -19.46 23.72 5.35
C SER A 516 -18.51 22.57 4.99
N ASN A 517 -18.72 21.39 5.56
CA ASN A 517 -17.92 20.20 5.28
C ASN A 517 -18.17 19.66 3.86
N ALA A 518 -19.41 19.74 3.36
CA ALA A 518 -19.73 19.38 1.98
C ALA A 518 -19.18 20.38 0.94
N ALA A 519 -19.11 21.68 1.28
CA ALA A 519 -18.57 22.73 0.43
C ALA A 519 -17.03 22.74 0.37
N ALA A 520 -16.34 22.36 1.45
CA ALA A 520 -14.88 22.19 1.48
C ALA A 520 -14.39 21.14 0.46
N PHE A 521 -15.23 20.17 0.10
CA PHE A 521 -14.96 19.16 -0.92
C PHE A 521 -14.90 19.72 -2.36
N ARG A 522 -15.40 20.95 -2.61
CA ARG A 522 -15.34 21.60 -3.93
C ARG A 522 -14.08 22.44 -4.15
N SER A 523 -13.37 22.86 -3.10
CA SER A 523 -12.22 23.78 -3.24
C SER A 523 -10.91 23.11 -3.65
N ASP A 524 -10.82 21.78 -3.64
CA ASP A 524 -9.60 21.05 -4.01
C ASP A 524 -9.49 20.74 -5.52
N GLN A 525 -10.33 21.32 -6.38
CA GLN A 525 -10.26 21.13 -7.85
C GLN A 525 -10.14 22.42 -8.68
N SER A 526 -9.70 23.55 -8.11
CA SER A 526 -9.40 24.71 -8.94
C SER A 526 -8.16 25.47 -8.47
N ASP A 527 -7.03 25.19 -9.11
CA ASP A 527 -5.87 26.08 -9.11
C ASP A 527 -6.18 27.36 -9.87
N LYS A 528 -6.30 28.48 -9.13
CA LYS A 528 -5.80 29.82 -9.50
C LYS A 528 -5.99 30.82 -8.34
N PRO A 529 -4.99 31.69 -8.06
CA PRO A 529 -5.06 32.63 -6.95
C PRO A 529 -5.66 33.96 -7.39
N ILE A 530 -6.77 34.41 -6.79
CA ILE A 530 -7.19 35.82 -6.84
C ILE A 530 -7.68 36.29 -5.46
N GLY A 531 -7.31 37.53 -5.14
CA GLY A 531 -7.32 38.14 -3.82
C GLY A 531 -8.66 38.21 -3.09
N ARG A 532 -8.56 38.05 -1.76
CA ARG A 532 -9.60 38.38 -0.79
C ARG A 532 -9.85 39.89 -0.77
N ILE A 533 -11.13 40.29 -0.83
CA ILE A 533 -11.80 41.21 0.12
C ILE A 533 -13.32 41.13 -0.17
N GLY A 534 -14.10 40.77 0.86
CA GLY A 534 -15.54 41.11 0.93
C GLY A 534 -16.57 40.09 0.43
N GLN A 535 -16.55 38.82 0.84
CA GLN A 535 -17.56 37.81 0.42
C GLN A 535 -18.37 37.15 1.55
N LYS A 536 -18.33 37.69 2.78
CA LYS A 536 -19.01 37.03 3.92
C LYS A 536 -20.53 37.13 3.90
N ASN A 537 -21.11 38.07 3.14
CA ASN A 537 -22.57 38.24 3.06
C ASN A 537 -23.18 37.60 1.81
N GLU A 538 -22.45 37.44 0.70
CA GLU A 538 -22.98 36.80 -0.51
C GLU A 538 -23.10 35.28 -0.35
N GLN A 539 -22.12 34.62 0.29
CA GLN A 539 -22.17 33.17 0.55
C GLN A 539 -23.31 32.77 1.50
N ASP A 540 -23.62 33.58 2.52
CA ASP A 540 -24.75 33.32 3.42
C ASP A 540 -26.11 33.54 2.71
N THR A 541 -26.15 34.35 1.65
CA THR A 541 -27.37 34.64 0.87
C THR A 541 -27.61 33.56 -0.21
N GLU A 542 -26.56 33.12 -0.90
CA GLU A 542 -26.61 31.97 -1.82
C GLU A 542 -26.96 30.66 -1.08
N LEU A 543 -26.45 30.45 0.15
CA LEU A 543 -26.84 29.29 0.97
C LEU A 543 -28.32 29.33 1.40
N MET A 544 -28.88 30.53 1.60
CA MET A 544 -30.27 30.70 2.03
C MET A 544 -31.24 30.51 0.85
N GLU A 545 -30.91 31.07 -0.32
CA GLU A 545 -31.65 30.82 -1.58
C GLU A 545 -31.58 29.33 -1.98
N TRP A 546 -30.46 28.65 -1.72
CA TRP A 546 -30.31 27.22 -1.96
C TRP A 546 -31.12 26.33 -0.99
N ALA A 547 -31.25 26.72 0.28
CA ALA A 547 -32.05 25.98 1.26
C ALA A 547 -33.56 26.02 0.95
N ASP A 548 -34.03 27.16 0.42
CA ASP A 548 -35.41 27.34 -0.04
C ASP A 548 -35.71 26.53 -1.32
N ASP A 549 -34.74 26.37 -2.22
CA ASP A 549 -34.88 25.62 -3.49
C ASP A 549 -34.85 24.08 -3.31
N ILE A 550 -34.35 23.56 -2.18
CA ILE A 550 -34.39 22.12 -1.83
C ILE A 550 -35.75 21.72 -1.22
N GLY A 551 -36.63 22.69 -0.95
CA GLY A 551 -37.92 22.44 -0.31
C GLY A 551 -37.77 22.01 1.15
N ILE A 552 -36.80 22.59 1.87
CA ILE A 552 -36.71 22.50 3.32
C ILE A 552 -37.72 23.48 3.90
N TYR A 553 -38.95 23.03 4.13
CA TYR A 553 -39.96 23.85 4.78
C TYR A 553 -39.84 23.74 6.29
N ASP A 554 -39.36 24.81 6.94
CA ASP A 554 -39.66 25.07 8.34
C ASP A 554 -41.14 25.51 8.38
N VAL A 555 -42.05 24.56 8.55
CA VAL A 555 -43.46 24.89 8.78
C VAL A 555 -43.54 25.56 10.14
N GLN A 556 -43.80 26.88 10.15
CA GLN A 556 -44.25 27.57 11.35
C GLN A 556 -45.44 26.78 11.91
N THR A 557 -45.24 26.18 13.08
CA THR A 557 -46.30 25.48 13.80
C THR A 557 -47.36 26.49 14.23
N ASN A 558 -48.32 26.76 13.36
CA ASN A 558 -49.59 27.33 13.77
C ASN A 558 -50.27 26.27 14.65
N THR A 559 -50.47 26.63 15.91
CA THR A 559 -50.79 25.73 17.01
C THR A 559 -52.26 25.28 17.04
N ASP A 560 -53.00 25.38 15.93
CA ASP A 560 -54.46 25.19 15.90
C ASP A 560 -54.98 24.20 14.85
N HIS A 561 -54.19 23.18 14.46
CA HIS A 561 -54.74 22.04 13.71
C HIS A 561 -54.57 20.73 14.47
N GLU A 562 -55.64 20.37 15.16
CA GLU A 562 -55.86 19.04 15.74
C GLU A 562 -55.73 17.96 14.66
N LYS A 563 -54.89 16.95 14.98
CA LYS A 563 -54.83 15.57 14.45
C LYS A 563 -55.63 15.28 13.17
N PHE A 564 -55.01 15.49 12.01
CA PHE A 564 -55.40 14.76 10.80
C PHE A 564 -54.84 13.34 10.87
N THR A 565 -55.71 12.34 10.77
CA THR A 565 -55.31 10.95 10.60
C THR A 565 -54.86 10.69 9.16
N CYS A 566 -53.98 9.71 8.92
CA CYS A 566 -53.50 9.38 7.57
C CYS A 566 -54.62 9.08 6.55
N LEU A 567 -55.79 8.63 7.02
CA LEU A 567 -56.98 8.42 6.20
C LEU A 567 -57.56 9.74 5.69
N GLU A 568 -57.66 10.77 6.53
CA GLU A 568 -58.23 12.07 6.15
C GLU A 568 -57.32 12.84 5.18
N PHE A 569 -56.00 12.65 5.28
CA PHE A 569 -55.03 13.19 4.31
C PHE A 569 -55.10 12.48 2.95
N MET A 570 -55.28 11.16 2.95
CA MET A 570 -55.47 10.37 1.73
C MET A 570 -56.81 10.69 1.06
N ASP A 571 -57.87 10.91 1.84
CA ASP A 571 -59.18 11.34 1.34
C ASP A 571 -59.11 12.74 0.72
N GLN A 572 -58.42 13.71 1.34
CA GLN A 572 -58.19 15.03 0.75
C GLN A 572 -57.36 14.98 -0.54
N LEU A 573 -56.35 14.11 -0.62
CA LEU A 573 -55.59 13.89 -1.86
C LEU A 573 -56.46 13.26 -2.95
N SER A 574 -57.40 12.39 -2.58
CA SER A 574 -58.37 11.80 -3.51
C SER A 574 -59.40 12.83 -4.02
N GLU A 575 -59.87 13.72 -3.15
CA GLU A 575 -60.80 14.80 -3.47
C GLU A 575 -60.15 15.86 -4.37
N ASN A 576 -58.90 16.22 -4.09
CA ASN A 576 -58.12 17.12 -4.94
C ASN A 576 -57.84 16.51 -6.33
N ARG A 577 -57.66 15.19 -6.43
CA ARG A 577 -57.56 14.50 -7.74
C ARG A 577 -58.88 14.51 -8.52
N LYS A 578 -60.03 14.40 -7.83
CA LYS A 578 -61.36 14.54 -8.48
C LYS A 578 -61.61 15.95 -8.97
N ASN A 579 -61.24 16.96 -8.20
CA ASN A 579 -61.41 18.37 -8.57
C ASN A 579 -60.51 18.77 -9.76
N ILE A 580 -59.35 18.13 -9.93
CA ILE A 580 -58.46 18.34 -11.09
C ILE A 580 -59.00 17.62 -12.34
N GLN A 581 -59.70 16.49 -12.19
CA GLN A 581 -60.33 15.78 -13.31
C GLN A 581 -61.58 16.49 -13.86
N GLU A 582 -62.24 17.34 -13.07
CA GLU A 582 -63.41 18.11 -13.51
C GLU A 582 -63.04 19.46 -14.18
N SER A 583 -61.78 19.92 -14.08
CA SER A 583 -61.38 21.23 -14.63
C SER A 583 -60.77 21.21 -16.04
N ASP A 584 -60.49 20.04 -16.64
CA ASP A 584 -59.93 19.94 -17.99
C ASP A 584 -60.76 19.04 -18.90
N ALA A 585 -61.82 19.60 -19.46
CA ALA A 585 -62.51 19.04 -20.61
C ALA A 585 -61.77 19.42 -21.91
N SER A 586 -60.88 18.55 -22.40
CA SER A 586 -60.52 18.44 -23.82
C SER A 586 -59.94 17.05 -24.13
N PRO A 587 -60.47 16.30 -25.11
CA PRO A 587 -60.19 14.88 -25.27
C PRO A 587 -59.07 14.64 -26.29
N GLN A 588 -57.97 14.01 -25.89
CA GLN A 588 -57.24 13.07 -26.73
C GLN A 588 -56.15 12.31 -25.96
N GLN A 589 -56.16 10.99 -26.13
CA GLN A 589 -55.12 9.99 -25.84
C GLN A 589 -55.15 9.29 -24.46
N GLN A 590 -55.97 8.25 -24.42
CA GLN A 590 -55.77 6.99 -23.69
C GLN A 590 -54.62 6.16 -24.33
N PRO A 591 -53.89 5.31 -23.56
CA PRO A 591 -54.44 4.05 -23.03
C PRO A 591 -54.19 3.83 -21.54
N TYR A 592 -55.28 3.79 -20.75
CA TYR A 592 -55.31 3.39 -19.34
C TYR A 592 -56.21 2.15 -19.13
N THR A 593 -56.20 1.21 -20.09
CA THR A 593 -57.01 -0.01 -20.04
C THR A 593 -56.37 -1.15 -19.24
N GLU A 594 -55.05 -1.14 -19.02
CA GLU A 594 -54.38 -2.18 -18.22
C GLU A 594 -54.49 -1.95 -16.71
N TYR A 595 -54.63 -0.70 -16.26
CA TYR A 595 -54.71 -0.35 -14.83
C TYR A 595 -56.07 -0.66 -14.19
N GLN A 596 -57.15 -0.64 -14.97
CA GLN A 596 -58.48 -1.01 -14.47
C GLN A 596 -58.66 -2.52 -14.28
N GLY A 597 -57.96 -3.34 -15.09
CA GLY A 597 -57.95 -4.79 -14.90
C GLY A 597 -57.23 -5.22 -13.61
N LEU A 598 -56.15 -4.52 -13.25
CA LEU A 598 -55.38 -4.77 -12.03
C LEU A 598 -56.13 -4.36 -10.76
N LEU A 599 -56.92 -3.28 -10.81
CA LEU A 599 -57.79 -2.85 -9.71
C LEU A 599 -58.98 -3.80 -9.49
N ALA A 600 -59.56 -4.35 -10.56
CA ALA A 600 -60.63 -5.34 -10.45
C ALA A 600 -60.12 -6.66 -9.82
N PHE A 601 -58.89 -7.07 -10.14
CA PHE A 601 -58.26 -8.27 -9.57
C PHE A 601 -57.96 -8.13 -8.07
N VAL A 602 -57.53 -6.94 -7.62
CA VAL A 602 -57.26 -6.69 -6.19
C VAL A 602 -58.55 -6.58 -5.37
N GLN A 603 -59.67 -6.15 -5.98
CA GLN A 603 -60.98 -6.11 -5.32
C GLN A 603 -61.67 -7.47 -5.22
N GLU A 604 -61.25 -8.48 -6.00
CA GLU A 604 -61.74 -9.87 -5.86
C GLU A 604 -60.99 -10.68 -4.80
N ILE A 605 -59.83 -10.21 -4.33
CA ILE A 605 -58.96 -10.92 -3.37
C ILE A 605 -59.14 -10.43 -1.92
N ILE A 606 -59.84 -9.31 -1.72
CA ILE A 606 -60.25 -8.77 -0.39
C ILE A 606 -61.72 -9.09 -0.18
#